data_AF-A0A3M5FDH3-F1
#
_entry.id   AF-A0A3M5FDH3-F1
#
_cell.length_a   1.000
_cell.length_b   1.000
_cell.length_c   1.000
_cell.angle_alpha   90.00
_cell.angle_beta   90.00
_cell.angle_gamma   90.00
#
_symmetry.space_group_name_H-M   'P 1'
#
loop_
_entity.id
_entity.type
_entity.pdbx_description
1 polymer ?
#
loop_
_entity_poly.entity_id
_entity_poly.type
_entity_poly.pdbx_seq_one_letter_code
_entity_poly.pdbx_strand_id
1 'polypeptide(L)' 'MFDWLQQQGNVAENEMHRVLNCGVGMVICVAQEHVEAALKVLREAGEQPWVIGQIATAAEGAAQVELKNLKAH' A
#
# COMPACT_ATOMS: atom_id res chain seq x y z
N MET A 1 0.83 14.94 10.85
CA MET A 1 -0.20 15.59 9.99
C MET A 1 -1.49 14.78 9.98
N PHE A 2 -1.43 13.47 9.72
CA PHE A 2 -2.62 12.60 9.75
C PHE A 2 -3.25 12.45 11.15
N ASP A 3 -2.42 12.31 12.20
CA ASP A 3 -2.92 12.25 13.58
C ASP A 3 -3.67 13.52 14.01
N TRP A 4 -3.30 14.68 13.44
CA TRP A 4 -3.96 15.96 13.71
C TRP A 4 -5.29 16.10 12.94
N LEU A 5 -5.36 15.58 11.71
CA LEU A 5 -6.59 15.57 10.91
C LEU A 5 -7.66 14.65 11.50
N GLN A 6 -7.24 13.54 12.11
CA GLN A 6 -8.15 12.55 12.71
C GLN A 6 -8.85 13.08 13.97
N GLN A 7 -8.20 13.97 14.75
CA GLN A 7 -8.80 14.48 15.99
C GLN A 7 -9.84 15.60 15.78
N GLN A 8 -9.74 16.39 14.72
CA GLN A 8 -10.61 17.56 14.51
C GLN A 8 -11.74 17.35 13.49
N GLY A 9 -11.58 16.39 12.58
CA GLY A 9 -12.63 16.02 11.64
C GLY A 9 -13.36 14.79 12.14
N ASN A 10 -14.62 14.95 12.57
CA ASN A 10 -15.58 13.88 12.88
C ASN A 10 -15.90 13.04 11.61
N VAL A 11 -14.86 12.50 10.98
CA VAL A 11 -14.86 11.73 9.75
C VAL A 11 -15.07 10.28 10.18
N ALA A 12 -16.14 9.67 9.68
CA ALA A 12 -16.50 8.30 9.98
C ALA A 12 -15.29 7.38 9.72
N GLU A 13 -15.07 6.41 10.61
CA GLU A 13 -13.97 5.45 10.60
C GLU A 13 -13.73 4.79 9.22
N ASN A 14 -14.80 4.67 8.44
CA ASN A 14 -14.81 4.07 7.10
C ASN A 14 -14.34 5.02 5.98
N GLU A 15 -14.32 6.34 6.19
CA GLU A 15 -13.88 7.33 5.18
C GLU A 15 -12.37 7.60 5.24
N MET A 16 -11.70 7.40 6.37
CA MET A 16 -10.25 7.61 6.47
C MET A 16 -9.41 6.60 5.66
N HIS A 17 -9.89 5.36 5.49
CA HIS A 17 -9.18 4.34 4.71
C HIS A 17 -9.22 4.57 3.19
N ARG A 18 -10.09 5.46 2.71
CA ARG A 18 -10.32 5.71 1.27
C ARG A 18 -9.73 7.03 0.77
N VAL A 19 -9.37 7.95 1.67
CA VAL A 19 -9.11 9.36 1.30
C VAL A 19 -7.63 9.68 1.20
N LEU A 20 -6.74 8.79 1.63
CA LEU A 20 -5.30 8.99 1.56
C LEU A 20 -4.65 7.71 1.09
N ASN A 21 -3.68 7.80 0.19
CA ASN A 21 -2.96 6.68 -0.42
C ASN A 21 -2.26 5.72 0.57
N CYS A 22 -2.48 5.86 1.88
CA CYS A 22 -1.77 5.15 2.96
C CYS A 22 -0.25 5.31 2.85
N GLY A 23 0.21 6.42 2.28
CA GLY A 23 1.63 6.67 1.98
C GLY A 23 2.16 6.03 0.69
N VAL A 24 1.31 5.40 -0.14
CA VAL A 24 1.69 4.69 -1.37
C VAL A 24 1.27 5.47 -2.62
N GLY A 25 2.19 6.28 -3.17
CA GLY A 25 1.89 7.07 -4.38
C GLY A 25 1.80 6.27 -5.67
N MET A 26 2.46 5.11 -5.74
CA MET A 26 2.59 4.28 -6.94
C MET A 26 2.85 2.82 -6.58
N VAL A 27 2.33 1.89 -7.39
CA VAL A 27 2.61 0.46 -7.31
C VAL A 27 3.13 -0.02 -8.66
N ILE A 28 4.19 -0.82 -8.64
CA ILE A 28 4.78 -1.45 -9.83
C ILE A 28 4.79 -2.95 -9.62
N CYS A 29 4.35 -3.70 -10.62
CA CYS A 29 4.39 -5.17 -10.62
C CYS A 29 5.56 -5.63 -11.49
N VAL A 30 6.45 -6.44 -10.93
CA VAL A 30 7.60 -7.03 -11.63
C VAL A 30 7.65 -8.52 -11.38
N ALA A 31 8.34 -9.25 -12.25
CA ALA A 31 8.67 -10.65 -11.99
C ALA A 31 9.57 -10.77 -10.75
N GLN A 32 9.48 -11.89 -10.03
CA GLN A 32 10.16 -12.08 -8.74
C GLN A 32 11.68 -11.92 -8.85
N GLU A 33 12.26 -12.38 -9.95
CA GLU A 33 13.68 -12.28 -10.30
C GLU A 33 14.16 -10.84 -10.55
N HIS A 34 13.24 -9.89 -10.74
CA HIS A 34 13.55 -8.49 -11.04
C HIS A 34 13.34 -7.55 -9.85
N VAL A 35 12.88 -8.05 -8.70
CA VAL A 35 12.58 -7.23 -7.51
C VAL A 35 13.78 -6.37 -7.09
N GLU A 36 14.95 -6.98 -6.88
CA GLU A 36 16.14 -6.26 -6.44
C GLU A 36 16.64 -5.23 -7.45
N ALA A 37 16.56 -5.56 -8.74
CA ALA A 37 16.93 -4.64 -9.81
C ALA A 37 15.99 -3.42 -9.84
N ALA A 38 14.67 -3.63 -9.72
CA ALA A 38 13.69 -2.57 -9.68
C ALA A 38 13.86 -1.66 -8.45
N LEU A 39 14.07 -2.24 -7.26
CA LEU A 39 14.34 -1.49 -6.04
C LEU A 39 15.59 -0.63 -6.17
N LYS A 40 16.66 -1.17 -6.78
CA LYS A 40 17.90 -0.43 -7.00
C LYS A 40 17.68 0.78 -7.92
N VAL A 41 17.05 0.60 -9.07
CA VAL A 41 16.79 1.68 -10.04
C VAL A 41 15.95 2.80 -9.40
N LEU A 42 14.91 2.45 -8.65
CA LEU A 42 14.07 3.43 -7.98
C LEU A 42 14.83 4.21 -6.89
N ARG A 43 15.67 3.54 -6.09
CA ARG A 43 16.53 4.23 -5.11
C ARG A 43 17.54 5.15 -5.78
N GLU A 44 18.14 4.73 -6.89
CA GLU A 44 19.06 5.56 -7.68
C GLU A 44 18.37 6.80 -8.27
N ALA A 45 17.07 6.70 -8.54
CA ALA A 45 16.23 7.83 -8.94
C ALA A 45 15.80 8.75 -7.79
N GLY A 46 16.19 8.45 -6.54
CA GLY A 46 15.86 9.26 -5.35
C GLY A 46 14.56 8.84 -4.64
N GLU A 47 13.93 7.75 -5.07
CA GLU A 47 12.72 7.24 -4.43
C GLU A 47 13.03 6.37 -3.20
N GLN A 48 12.02 6.12 -2.37
CA GLN A 48 12.09 5.22 -1.21
C GLN A 48 11.19 3.98 -1.42
N PRO A 49 11.54 3.07 -2.34
CA PRO A 49 10.70 1.91 -2.66
C PRO A 49 10.83 0.80 -1.62
N TRP A 50 9.74 0.05 -1.41
CA TRP A 50 9.73 -1.20 -0.65
C TRP A 50 8.79 -2.22 -1.30
N VAL A 51 8.97 -3.51 -0.97
CA VAL A 51 8.05 -4.56 -1.40
C VAL A 51 6.81 -4.53 -0.52
N ILE A 52 5.67 -4.16 -1.10
CA ILE A 52 4.39 -4.05 -0.38
C ILE A 52 3.62 -5.37 -0.30
N GLY A 53 3.90 -6.31 -1.21
CA GLY A 53 3.21 -7.60 -1.26
C GLY A 53 3.52 -8.39 -2.53
N GLN A 54 2.64 -9.33 -2.84
CA GLN A 54 2.76 -10.23 -3.99
C GLN A 54 1.39 -10.48 -4.64
N ILE A 55 1.37 -10.78 -5.93
CA ILE A 55 0.16 -11.20 -6.64
C ILE A 55 0.00 -12.71 -6.45
N ALA A 56 -1.21 -13.14 -6.10
CA ALA A 56 -1.57 -14.54 -5.94
C ALA A 56 -2.82 -14.87 -6.79
N THR A 57 -2.98 -16.15 -7.11
CA THR A 57 -4.21 -16.65 -7.71
C THR A 57 -5.36 -16.51 -6.71
N ALA A 58 -6.49 -15.98 -7.15
CA ALA A 58 -7.71 -15.88 -6.37
C ALA A 58 -8.80 -16.76 -7.01
N ALA A 59 -9.65 -17.37 -6.19
CA ALA A 59 -10.84 -18.06 -6.65
C ALA A 59 -11.86 -17.05 -7.22
N GLU A 60 -12.76 -17.53 -8.09
CA GLU A 60 -13.82 -16.68 -8.64
C GLU A 60 -14.72 -16.15 -7.51
N GLY A 61 -14.93 -14.83 -7.48
CA GLY A 61 -15.71 -14.15 -6.43
C GLY A 61 -14.95 -13.88 -5.12
N ALA A 62 -13.69 -14.29 -5.00
CA ALA A 62 -12.87 -13.93 -3.84
C ALA A 62 -12.49 -12.44 -3.86
N ALA A 63 -12.13 -11.90 -2.68
CA ALA A 63 -11.65 -10.54 -2.57
C ALA A 63 -10.37 -10.35 -3.42
N GLN A 64 -10.32 -9.27 -4.19
CA GLN A 64 -9.20 -8.98 -5.10
C GLN A 64 -7.96 -8.42 -4.38
N VAL A 65 -8.12 -7.96 -3.14
CA VAL A 65 -7.04 -7.42 -2.31
C VAL A 65 -7.20 -7.98 -0.91
N GLU A 66 -6.13 -8.59 -0.39
CA GLU A 66 -6.03 -9.07 0.99
C GLU A 66 -5.02 -8.19 1.74
N LEU A 67 -5.49 -7.39 2.69
CA LEU A 67 -4.63 -6.58 3.56
C LEU A 67 -4.26 -7.39 4.80
N LYS A 68 -2.98 -7.74 4.94
CA LYS A 68 -2.45 -8.45 6.10
C LYS A 68 -1.85 -7.47 7.11
N ASN A 69 -1.83 -7.87 8.38
CA ASN A 69 -1.22 -7.11 9.49
C ASN A 69 -1.84 -5.72 9.76
N LEU A 70 -3.13 -5.53 9.42
CA LEU A 70 -3.88 -4.41 9.96
C LEU A 70 -3.98 -4.59 11.48
N LYS A 71 -3.58 -3.58 12.26
CA LYS A 71 -3.84 -3.59 13.70
C LYS A 71 -5.36 -3.60 13.88
N ALA A 72 -5.88 -4.64 14.52
CA ALA A 72 -7.22 -4.62 15.06
C ALA A 72 -7.23 -3.54 16.15
N HIS A 73 -7.94 -2.44 15.91
CA HIS A 73 -8.30 -1.50 16.95
C HIS A 73 -9.54 -2.00 17.68
#